data_AF-A0A517Q0M3-F1
#
_entry.id   AF-A0A517Q0M3-F1
#
_cell.length_a   1.000
_cell.length_b   1.000
_cell.length_c   1.000
_cell.angle_alpha   90.00
_cell.angle_beta   90.00
_cell.angle_gamma   90.00
#
_symmetry.space_group_name_H-M   'P 1'
#
loop_
_entity.id
_entity.type
_entity.pdbx_description
1 polymer ?
#
loop_
_entity_poly.entity_id
_entity_poly.type
_entity_poly.pdbx_seq_one_letter_code
_entity_poly.pdbx_strand_id
1 'polypeptide(L)'
;MKFDPAYLTYREIEEQFGQNRLDAVFMTLGVEAPILHQLLESGQFRLLEIPYIGALTRRETHFYPYEIPAGMYSRKQRVIPERNLPTVACGALLLTRESVSDELVSVVTSQVLHQNFSRQMHLNELSAQGNTFARENQGFPMHDGADHVYNPELKPFLNSEFVEATEGMRSFIVSMLIAGYLLIHWFQKRRMKAKEHRLDRYIRQLVDIENQQMKLDGNKAEDGPALLTLLDDVTSLRQHTLKQFSAHELNEDRATDVFLEMCHALSDKINAKLLGWKIDRLGEKMKDD
;
A
#
# COMPACT_ATOMS: atom_id res chain seq x y z
N MET A 1 13.39 62.65 -30.10
CA MET A 1 12.00 62.52 -29.63
C MET A 1 12.06 62.34 -28.12
N LYS A 2 11.44 63.21 -27.34
CA LYS A 2 11.48 63.16 -25.87
C LYS A 2 10.14 62.57 -25.43
N PHE A 3 10.18 61.42 -24.78
CA PHE A 3 8.99 60.80 -24.18
C PHE A 3 8.89 61.27 -22.74
N ASP A 4 7.69 61.62 -22.29
CA ASP A 4 7.40 61.87 -20.88
C ASP A 4 6.67 60.64 -20.32
N PRO A 5 7.35 59.77 -19.55
CA PRO A 5 6.76 58.53 -19.09
C PRO A 5 5.74 58.78 -17.98
N ALA A 6 4.55 58.18 -18.12
CA ALA A 6 3.53 58.14 -17.07
C ALA A 6 3.24 56.69 -16.71
N TYR A 7 3.15 56.39 -15.41
CA TYR A 7 2.79 55.08 -14.89
C TYR A 7 1.37 55.15 -14.34
N LEU A 8 0.42 54.66 -15.12
CA LEU A 8 -1.01 54.82 -14.89
C LEU A 8 -1.68 53.46 -14.68
N THR A 9 -2.72 53.45 -13.86
CA THR A 9 -3.65 52.33 -13.73
C THR A 9 -4.53 52.20 -14.97
N TYR A 10 -5.16 51.03 -15.18
CA TYR A 10 -6.08 50.83 -16.32
C TYR A 10 -7.21 51.87 -16.36
N ARG A 11 -7.76 52.24 -15.20
CA ARG A 11 -8.80 53.27 -15.11
C ARG A 11 -8.28 54.64 -15.53
N GLU A 12 -7.10 55.03 -15.07
CA GLU A 12 -6.48 56.30 -15.46
C GLU A 12 -6.12 56.32 -16.95
N ILE A 13 -5.72 55.17 -17.50
CA ILE A 13 -5.49 55.00 -18.93
C ILE A 13 -6.79 55.29 -19.70
N GLU A 14 -7.91 54.66 -19.35
CA GLU A 14 -9.22 54.92 -19.98
C GLU A 14 -9.64 56.39 -19.87
N GLU A 15 -9.52 56.98 -18.68
CA GLU A 15 -9.89 58.39 -18.42
C GLU A 15 -9.01 59.38 -19.21
N GLN A 16 -7.69 59.18 -19.20
CA GLN A 16 -6.75 60.09 -19.87
C GLN A 16 -6.71 59.90 -21.38
N PHE A 17 -6.97 58.68 -21.88
CA PHE A 17 -7.17 58.45 -23.31
C PHE A 17 -8.42 59.18 -23.82
N GLY A 18 -9.54 59.12 -23.09
CA GLY A 18 -10.75 59.87 -23.45
C GLY A 18 -10.55 61.39 -23.46
N GLN A 19 -9.59 61.90 -22.67
CA GLN A 19 -9.20 63.31 -22.64
C GLN A 19 -8.11 63.68 -23.66
N ASN A 20 -7.67 62.73 -24.50
CA ASN A 20 -6.62 62.91 -25.51
C ASN A 20 -5.29 63.42 -24.91
N ARG A 21 -4.95 62.97 -23.70
CA ARG A 21 -3.73 63.36 -22.95
C ARG A 21 -2.58 62.35 -23.11
N LEU A 22 -2.86 61.19 -23.70
CA LEU A 22 -1.90 60.12 -23.93
C LEU A 22 -1.70 59.91 -25.42
N ASP A 23 -0.45 59.94 -25.87
CA ASP A 23 -0.08 59.69 -27.27
C ASP A 23 0.05 58.18 -27.58
N ALA A 24 0.51 57.41 -26.59
CA ALA A 24 0.71 55.96 -26.70
C ALA A 24 0.73 55.32 -25.31
N VAL A 25 0.36 54.05 -25.23
CA VAL A 25 0.44 53.25 -24.00
C VAL A 25 0.99 51.87 -24.32
N PHE A 26 1.84 51.38 -23.43
CA PHE A 26 2.28 49.99 -23.40
C PHE A 26 1.46 49.24 -22.35
N MET A 27 0.80 48.16 -22.75
CA MET A 27 0.03 47.31 -21.83
C MET A 27 0.40 45.85 -22.02
N THR A 28 0.51 45.14 -20.90
CA THR A 28 0.65 43.68 -20.86
C THR A 28 -0.61 43.12 -20.24
N LEU A 29 -1.40 42.40 -21.05
CA LEU A 29 -2.73 41.90 -20.69
C LEU A 29 -3.11 40.77 -21.65
N GLY A 30 -4.09 39.97 -21.25
CA GLY A 30 -4.65 38.93 -22.11
C GLY A 30 -5.32 39.53 -23.34
N VAL A 31 -5.21 38.84 -24.48
CA VAL A 31 -5.74 39.33 -25.78
C VAL A 31 -7.26 39.49 -25.82
N GLU A 32 -7.97 38.94 -24.85
CA GLU A 32 -9.43 39.06 -24.70
C GLU A 32 -9.84 40.06 -23.61
N ALA A 33 -8.90 40.85 -23.08
CA ALA A 33 -9.19 41.80 -22.01
C ALA A 33 -10.27 42.82 -22.45
N PRO A 34 -11.33 43.05 -21.65
CA PRO A 34 -12.42 43.95 -22.02
C PRO A 34 -12.00 45.37 -22.38
N ILE A 35 -10.97 45.89 -21.69
CA ILE A 35 -10.40 47.23 -21.95
C ILE A 35 -9.91 47.40 -23.39
N LEU A 36 -9.38 46.34 -24.01
CA LEU A 36 -8.93 46.40 -25.40
C LEU A 36 -10.10 46.57 -26.37
N HIS A 37 -11.19 45.85 -26.14
CA HIS A 37 -12.40 46.02 -26.95
C HIS A 37 -12.95 47.44 -26.82
N GLN A 38 -13.08 47.95 -25.59
CA GLN A 38 -13.61 49.30 -25.35
C GLN A 38 -12.75 50.39 -25.99
N LEU A 39 -11.42 50.32 -25.83
CA LEU A 39 -10.51 51.30 -26.41
C LEU A 39 -10.48 51.21 -27.94
N LEU A 40 -10.41 50.02 -28.53
CA LEU A 40 -10.26 49.86 -29.98
C LEU A 40 -11.58 50.05 -30.75
N GLU A 41 -12.73 49.72 -30.15
CA GLU A 41 -14.04 50.00 -30.75
C GLU A 41 -14.33 51.50 -30.87
N SER A 42 -13.74 52.34 -30.00
CA SER A 42 -13.86 53.81 -30.11
C SER A 42 -13.34 54.35 -31.45
N GLY A 43 -12.47 53.60 -32.14
CA GLY A 43 -11.85 53.97 -33.41
C GLY A 43 -10.77 55.06 -33.29
N GLN A 44 -10.52 55.59 -32.09
CA GLN A 44 -9.54 56.65 -31.85
C GLN A 44 -8.10 56.12 -31.73
N PHE A 45 -7.95 54.82 -31.52
CA PHE A 45 -6.67 54.19 -31.23
C PHE A 45 -6.37 53.05 -32.21
N ARG A 46 -5.08 52.75 -32.34
CA ARG A 46 -4.59 51.63 -33.16
C ARG A 46 -3.55 50.84 -32.39
N LEU A 47 -3.52 49.54 -32.65
CA LEU A 47 -2.46 48.68 -32.19
C LEU A 47 -1.21 48.89 -33.04
N LEU A 48 -0.05 48.87 -32.39
CA LEU A 48 1.25 48.92 -33.05
C LEU A 48 1.96 47.59 -32.83
N GLU A 49 2.64 47.10 -33.88
CA GLU A 49 3.49 45.91 -33.79
C GLU A 49 4.74 46.20 -32.96
N ILE A 50 5.25 45.17 -32.30
CA ILE A 50 6.55 45.23 -31.62
C ILE A 50 7.60 44.70 -32.61
N PRO A 51 8.53 45.53 -33.11
CA PRO A 51 9.54 45.09 -34.05
C PRO A 51 10.64 44.27 -33.35
N TYR A 52 11.45 43.56 -34.15
CA TYR A 52 12.65 42.83 -33.68
C TYR A 52 12.39 41.80 -32.56
N ILE A 53 11.23 41.14 -32.60
CA ILE A 53 10.80 40.13 -31.60
C ILE A 53 11.90 39.11 -31.30
N GLY A 54 12.59 38.59 -32.32
CA GLY A 54 13.66 37.61 -32.13
C GLY A 54 14.87 38.11 -31.33
N ALA A 55 15.15 39.41 -31.34
CA ALA A 55 16.18 39.99 -30.48
C ALA A 55 15.65 40.18 -29.05
N LEU A 56 14.39 40.61 -28.91
CA LEU A 56 13.74 40.82 -27.61
C LEU A 56 13.61 39.52 -26.82
N THR A 57 13.11 38.44 -27.44
CA THR A 57 12.91 37.14 -26.77
C THR A 57 14.22 36.41 -26.47
N ARG A 58 15.31 36.73 -27.19
CA ARG A 58 16.65 36.25 -26.85
C ARG A 58 17.25 36.97 -25.64
N ARG A 59 16.93 38.26 -25.46
CA ARG A 59 17.44 39.05 -24.34
C ARG A 59 16.61 38.82 -23.08
N GLU A 60 15.29 38.75 -23.24
CA GLU A 60 14.31 38.60 -22.17
C GLU A 60 13.63 37.23 -22.30
N THR A 61 14.10 36.24 -21.54
CA THR A 61 13.69 34.83 -21.68
C THR A 61 12.24 34.55 -21.27
N HIS A 62 11.60 35.47 -20.53
CA HIS A 62 10.20 35.34 -20.13
C HIS A 62 9.21 35.76 -21.23
N PHE A 63 9.70 36.36 -22.32
CA PHE A 63 8.89 36.69 -23.48
C PHE A 63 8.96 35.61 -24.55
N TYR A 64 7.82 35.30 -25.15
CA TYR A 64 7.73 34.46 -26.34
C TYR A 64 7.06 35.23 -27.49
N PRO A 65 7.38 34.88 -28.75
CA PRO A 65 6.72 35.48 -29.90
C PRO A 65 5.22 35.20 -29.87
N TYR A 66 4.41 36.21 -30.15
CA TYR A 66 2.96 36.08 -30.25
C TYR A 66 2.43 36.90 -31.41
N GLU A 67 1.29 36.50 -31.96
CA GLU A 67 0.66 37.17 -33.09
C GLU A 67 -0.82 37.41 -32.77
N ILE A 68 -1.22 38.68 -32.73
CA ILE A 68 -2.63 39.04 -32.54
C ILE A 68 -3.36 38.84 -33.87
N PRO A 69 -4.36 37.95 -33.96
CA PRO A 69 -5.04 37.66 -35.21
C PRO A 69 -5.80 38.87 -35.78
N ALA A 70 -5.87 38.98 -37.10
CA ALA A 70 -6.69 39.97 -37.77
C ALA A 70 -8.16 39.87 -37.34
N GLY A 71 -8.79 41.02 -37.05
CA GLY A 71 -10.19 41.09 -36.66
C GLY A 71 -10.52 40.58 -35.26
N MET A 72 -9.52 40.37 -34.39
CA MET A 72 -9.70 39.93 -33.01
C MET A 72 -10.67 40.84 -32.22
N TYR A 73 -10.56 42.16 -32.37
CA TYR A 73 -11.30 43.11 -31.53
C TYR A 73 -12.56 43.66 -32.19
N SER A 74 -12.54 43.85 -33.51
CA SER A 74 -13.71 44.30 -34.27
C SER A 74 -13.68 43.74 -35.68
N ARG A 75 -14.87 43.41 -36.20
CA ARG A 75 -15.11 42.97 -37.59
C ARG A 75 -16.27 43.68 -38.28
N LYS A 76 -17.12 44.38 -37.51
CA LYS A 76 -18.40 44.91 -38.02
C LYS A 76 -18.22 46.20 -38.82
N GLN A 77 -17.57 47.19 -38.23
CA GLN A 77 -17.35 48.50 -38.86
C GLN A 77 -15.97 48.59 -39.49
N ARG A 78 -14.95 48.11 -38.77
CA ARG A 78 -13.56 48.00 -39.22
C ARG A 78 -12.97 46.71 -38.68
N VAL A 79 -12.12 46.07 -39.47
CA VAL A 79 -11.34 44.90 -39.04
C VAL A 79 -10.17 45.38 -38.18
N ILE A 80 -10.14 45.00 -36.91
CA ILE A 80 -9.10 45.44 -35.96
C ILE A 80 -8.50 44.22 -35.24
N PRO A 81 -7.18 43.98 -35.35
CA PRO A 81 -6.26 44.61 -36.29
C PRO A 81 -6.57 44.21 -37.76
N GLU A 82 -6.14 45.01 -38.74
CA GLU A 82 -6.42 44.76 -40.17
C GLU A 82 -5.65 43.56 -40.74
N ARG A 83 -4.49 43.29 -40.16
CA ARG A 83 -3.64 42.14 -40.45
C ARG A 83 -3.23 41.50 -39.14
N ASN A 84 -2.75 40.27 -39.21
CA ASN A 84 -2.11 39.65 -38.07
C ASN A 84 -0.94 40.53 -37.61
N LEU A 85 -0.92 40.86 -36.31
CA LEU A 85 -0.03 41.86 -35.75
C LEU A 85 1.02 41.18 -34.85
N PRO A 86 2.30 41.16 -35.27
CA PRO A 86 3.37 40.57 -34.49
C PRO A 86 3.63 41.35 -33.19
N THR A 87 3.76 40.63 -32.09
CA THR A 87 4.05 41.17 -30.77
C THR A 87 4.80 40.15 -29.91
N VAL A 88 4.99 40.43 -28.63
CA VAL A 88 5.44 39.46 -27.62
C VAL A 88 4.38 39.24 -26.57
N ALA A 89 4.38 38.04 -25.99
CA ALA A 89 3.55 37.69 -24.84
C ALA A 89 4.43 37.12 -23.72
N CYS A 90 3.89 37.12 -22.50
CA CYS A 90 4.47 36.47 -21.33
C CYS A 90 3.39 35.68 -20.62
N GLY A 91 3.79 34.61 -19.92
CA GLY A 91 2.85 33.78 -19.17
C GLY A 91 2.30 34.52 -17.95
N ALA A 92 0.99 34.42 -17.72
CA ALA A 92 0.37 34.82 -16.46
C ALA A 92 0.57 33.69 -15.44
N LEU A 93 1.30 33.96 -14.35
CA LEU A 93 1.64 32.95 -13.34
C LEU A 93 0.90 33.21 -12.04
N LEU A 94 0.32 32.17 -11.46
CA LEU A 94 -0.16 32.17 -10.08
C LEU A 94 0.94 31.66 -9.17
N LEU A 95 1.58 32.58 -8.42
CA LEU A 95 2.74 32.28 -7.59
C LEU A 95 2.36 32.22 -6.11
N THR A 96 3.04 31.35 -5.38
CA THR A 96 2.96 31.24 -3.92
C THR A 96 4.36 31.10 -3.34
N ARG A 97 4.50 31.28 -2.02
CA ARG A 97 5.73 30.95 -1.31
C ARG A 97 5.79 29.44 -1.07
N GLU A 98 7.01 28.91 -1.05
CA GLU A 98 7.30 27.52 -0.68
C GLU A 98 6.79 27.15 0.72
N SER A 99 6.71 28.11 1.64
CA SER A 99 6.24 27.88 3.02
C SER A 99 4.73 27.67 3.14
N VAL A 100 3.97 27.75 2.03
CA VAL A 100 2.52 27.54 2.08
C VAL A 100 2.25 26.04 2.08
N SER A 101 1.31 25.60 2.93
CA SER A 101 1.03 24.16 3.07
C SER A 101 0.62 23.52 1.74
N ASP A 102 1.19 22.35 1.44
CA ASP A 102 0.87 21.56 0.25
C ASP A 102 -0.62 21.32 0.08
N GLU A 103 -1.33 21.01 1.16
CA GLU A 103 -2.77 20.74 1.12
C GLU A 103 -3.56 21.95 0.60
N LEU A 104 -3.26 23.16 1.09
CA LEU A 104 -3.90 24.37 0.61
C LEU A 104 -3.59 24.62 -0.86
N VAL A 105 -2.33 24.46 -1.26
CA VAL A 105 -1.92 24.65 -2.67
C VAL A 105 -2.60 23.62 -3.57
N SER A 106 -2.72 22.35 -3.15
CA SER A 106 -3.45 21.32 -3.88
C SER A 106 -4.93 21.68 -4.04
N VAL A 107 -5.59 22.14 -2.97
CA VAL A 107 -6.99 22.54 -3.03
C VAL A 107 -7.19 23.72 -3.97
N VAL A 108 -6.37 24.78 -3.84
CA VAL A 108 -6.46 25.96 -4.71
C VAL A 108 -6.20 25.58 -6.17
N THR A 109 -5.14 24.81 -6.44
CA THR A 109 -4.80 24.35 -7.79
C THR A 109 -5.95 23.54 -8.40
N SER A 110 -6.55 22.63 -7.63
CA SER A 110 -7.70 21.83 -8.08
C SER A 110 -8.94 22.68 -8.39
N GLN A 111 -9.22 23.71 -7.59
CA GLN A 111 -10.34 24.62 -7.84
C GLN A 111 -10.13 25.48 -9.08
N VAL A 112 -8.92 26.02 -9.27
CA VAL A 112 -8.59 26.86 -10.43
C VAL A 112 -8.68 26.05 -11.73
N LEU A 113 -8.22 24.79 -11.72
CA LEU A 113 -8.29 23.88 -12.87
C LEU A 113 -9.71 23.33 -13.12
N HIS A 114 -10.64 23.54 -12.19
CA HIS A 114 -11.99 23.04 -12.34
C HIS A 114 -12.72 23.78 -13.48
N GLN A 115 -13.31 23.03 -14.42
CA GLN A 115 -13.92 23.60 -15.63
C GLN A 115 -14.97 24.68 -15.33
N ASN A 116 -15.77 24.50 -14.27
CA ASN A 116 -16.77 25.50 -13.88
C ASN A 116 -16.13 26.83 -13.48
N PHE A 117 -15.03 26.79 -12.72
CA PHE A 117 -14.31 27.99 -12.30
C PHE A 117 -13.69 28.68 -13.52
N SER A 118 -12.99 27.91 -14.36
CA SER A 118 -12.35 28.42 -15.57
C SER A 118 -13.34 29.12 -16.51
N ARG A 119 -14.54 28.57 -16.69
CA ARG A 119 -15.59 29.18 -17.52
C ARG A 119 -16.20 30.43 -16.89
N GLN A 120 -16.49 30.37 -15.59
CA GLN A 120 -17.07 31.51 -14.87
C GLN A 120 -16.13 32.73 -14.87
N MET A 121 -14.83 32.46 -14.74
CA MET A 121 -13.79 33.49 -14.72
C MET A 121 -13.24 33.83 -16.11
N HIS A 122 -13.83 33.29 -17.19
CA HIS A 122 -13.41 33.52 -18.58
C HIS A 122 -11.92 33.22 -18.82
N LEU A 123 -11.38 32.21 -18.14
CA LEU A 123 -10.00 31.73 -18.33
C LEU A 123 -9.97 30.80 -19.56
N ASN A 124 -10.11 31.37 -20.75
CA ASN A 124 -10.36 30.61 -21.98
C ASN A 124 -9.17 29.72 -22.37
N GLU A 125 -7.94 30.21 -22.24
CA GLU A 125 -6.72 29.42 -22.53
C GLU A 125 -6.59 28.23 -21.56
N LEU A 126 -6.83 28.46 -20.26
CA LEU A 126 -6.85 27.42 -19.25
C LEU A 126 -7.99 26.42 -19.51
N SER A 127 -9.17 26.89 -19.90
CA SER A 127 -10.30 26.00 -20.22
C SER A 127 -10.05 25.17 -21.47
N ALA A 128 -9.30 25.69 -22.45
CA ALA A 128 -9.04 25.02 -23.72
C ALA A 128 -7.90 24.00 -23.62
N GLN A 129 -6.83 24.33 -22.90
CA GLN A 129 -5.59 23.55 -22.85
C GLN A 129 -5.34 22.86 -21.50
N GLY A 130 -6.07 23.25 -20.45
CA GLY A 130 -6.05 22.62 -19.14
C GLY A 130 -4.64 22.58 -18.53
N ASN A 131 -4.24 21.38 -18.11
CA ASN A 131 -2.96 21.14 -17.44
C ASN A 131 -1.75 21.49 -18.32
N THR A 132 -1.84 21.40 -19.64
CA THR A 132 -0.73 21.74 -20.54
C THR A 132 -0.39 23.21 -20.40
N PHE A 133 -1.39 24.09 -20.55
CA PHE A 133 -1.22 25.53 -20.38
C PHE A 133 -0.83 25.90 -18.95
N ALA A 134 -1.45 25.29 -17.95
CA ALA A 134 -1.15 25.57 -16.54
C ALA A 134 0.30 25.23 -16.16
N ARG A 135 0.94 24.30 -16.88
CA ARG A 135 2.32 23.88 -16.65
C ARG A 135 3.32 24.54 -17.59
N GLU A 136 2.87 25.28 -18.60
CA GLU A 136 3.76 25.91 -19.57
C GLU A 136 4.55 27.07 -18.95
N ASN A 137 5.75 27.29 -19.49
CA ASN A 137 6.57 28.48 -19.23
C ASN A 137 6.91 28.73 -17.74
N GLN A 138 7.35 27.68 -17.04
CA GLN A 138 7.74 27.76 -15.63
C GLN A 138 9.10 28.42 -15.47
N GLY A 139 9.10 29.74 -15.25
CA GLY A 139 10.28 30.48 -14.78
C GLY A 139 10.64 30.23 -13.31
N PHE A 140 9.83 29.44 -12.60
CA PHE A 140 9.95 29.15 -11.17
C PHE A 140 9.69 27.65 -10.93
N PRO A 141 10.24 27.06 -9.85
CA PRO A 141 9.93 25.68 -9.49
C PRO A 141 8.44 25.51 -9.15
N MET A 142 7.87 24.37 -9.53
CA MET A 142 6.50 24.00 -9.18
C MET A 142 6.41 23.65 -7.69
N HIS A 143 5.35 24.08 -7.03
CA HIS A 143 5.07 23.73 -5.63
C HIS A 143 4.59 22.28 -5.52
N ASP A 144 5.04 21.52 -4.51
CA ASP A 144 4.71 20.09 -4.36
C ASP A 144 3.19 19.84 -4.30
N GLY A 145 2.47 20.63 -3.50
CA GLY A 145 1.00 20.65 -3.51
C GLY A 145 0.35 20.84 -4.89
N ALA A 146 0.93 21.64 -5.79
CA ALA A 146 0.41 21.80 -7.16
C ALA A 146 0.82 20.63 -8.06
N ASP A 147 2.06 20.15 -7.92
CA ASP A 147 2.57 18.99 -8.66
C ASP A 147 1.73 17.73 -8.43
N HIS A 148 1.28 17.51 -7.19
CA HIS A 148 0.34 16.43 -6.86
C HIS A 148 -0.98 16.50 -7.62
N VAL A 149 -1.47 17.70 -7.95
CA VAL A 149 -2.71 17.88 -8.71
C VAL A 149 -2.47 17.62 -10.20
N TYR A 150 -1.32 18.05 -10.72
CA TYR A 150 -0.97 17.85 -12.12
C TYR A 150 -0.59 16.40 -12.44
N ASN A 151 0.07 15.72 -11.50
CA ASN A 151 0.61 14.37 -11.66
C ASN A 151 0.10 13.46 -10.52
N PRO A 152 -1.19 13.10 -10.52
CA PRO A 152 -1.78 12.29 -9.43
C PRO A 152 -1.19 10.88 -9.33
N GLU A 153 -0.57 10.37 -10.40
CA GLU A 153 0.11 9.06 -10.42
C GLU A 153 1.43 9.05 -9.64
N LEU A 154 2.05 10.21 -9.46
CA LEU A 154 3.27 10.35 -8.66
C LEU A 154 2.97 10.42 -7.17
N LYS A 155 1.70 10.47 -6.76
CA LYS A 155 1.30 10.47 -5.36
C LYS A 155 1.75 9.16 -4.70
N PRO A 156 2.77 9.17 -3.84
CA PRO A 156 3.05 7.99 -3.05
C PRO A 156 1.86 7.79 -2.10
N PHE A 157 1.42 6.54 -1.93
CA PHE A 157 0.31 6.20 -1.02
C PHE A 157 0.59 6.61 0.45
N LEU A 158 1.83 6.99 0.76
CA LEU A 158 2.31 7.50 2.04
C LEU A 158 3.19 8.73 1.76
N ASN A 159 3.04 9.81 2.56
CA ASN A 159 3.74 11.09 2.37
C ASN A 159 5.26 10.89 2.13
N SER A 160 5.86 11.75 1.31
CA SER A 160 7.31 11.72 0.97
C SER A 160 8.21 11.65 2.22
N GLU A 161 7.84 12.34 3.31
CA GLU A 161 8.53 12.26 4.61
C GLU A 161 8.52 10.87 5.26
N PHE A 162 7.47 10.07 5.03
CA PHE A 162 7.44 8.67 5.49
C PHE A 162 8.30 7.76 4.62
N VAL A 163 8.40 8.04 3.31
CA VAL A 163 9.19 7.23 2.37
C VAL A 163 10.70 7.41 2.62
N GLU A 164 11.15 8.64 2.88
CA GLU A 164 12.54 8.93 3.23
C GLU A 164 12.94 8.33 4.60
N ALA A 165 11.99 8.24 5.54
CA ALA A 165 12.18 7.55 6.83
C ALA A 165 12.10 6.00 6.75
N THR A 166 11.55 5.42 5.68
CA THR A 166 11.26 3.97 5.60
C THR A 166 12.22 3.16 4.74
N GLU A 167 13.22 3.78 4.11
CA GLU A 167 14.30 3.03 3.44
C GLU A 167 15.04 2.10 4.44
N GLY A 168 15.16 2.51 5.71
CA GLY A 168 15.67 1.68 6.81
C GLY A 168 14.66 0.71 7.43
N MET A 169 13.35 0.88 7.21
CA MET A 169 12.30 0.10 7.87
C MET A 169 11.98 -1.21 7.12
N ARG A 170 12.22 -1.24 5.80
CA ARG A 170 11.99 -2.43 4.96
C ARG A 170 12.84 -3.62 5.39
N SER A 171 14.10 -3.40 5.76
CA SER A 171 14.98 -4.45 6.26
C SER A 171 14.55 -4.95 7.65
N PHE A 172 14.10 -4.05 8.52
CA PHE A 172 13.62 -4.39 9.86
C PHE A 172 12.37 -5.26 9.84
N ILE A 173 11.37 -4.91 9.02
CA ILE A 173 10.12 -5.68 8.91
C ILE A 173 10.39 -7.08 8.35
N VAL A 174 11.23 -7.20 7.32
CA VAL A 174 11.58 -8.50 6.73
C VAL A 174 12.33 -9.37 7.74
N SER A 175 13.28 -8.80 8.50
CA SER A 175 13.98 -9.53 9.57
C SER A 175 13.04 -9.95 10.69
N MET A 176 12.06 -9.12 11.06
CA MET A 176 11.06 -9.44 12.09
C MET A 176 10.13 -10.59 11.65
N LEU A 177 9.72 -10.61 10.39
CA LEU A 177 8.92 -11.71 9.82
C LEU A 177 9.69 -13.02 9.78
N ILE A 178 10.97 -12.99 9.38
CA ILE A 178 11.84 -14.18 9.37
C ILE A 178 12.07 -14.69 10.80
N ALA A 179 12.34 -13.80 11.76
CA ALA A 179 12.51 -14.16 13.16
C ALA A 179 11.23 -14.77 13.76
N GLY A 180 10.06 -14.19 13.45
CA GLY A 180 8.76 -14.71 13.84
C GLY A 180 8.50 -16.10 13.26
N TYR A 181 8.77 -16.30 11.97
CA TYR A 181 8.63 -17.60 11.31
C TYR A 181 9.52 -18.68 11.95
N LEU A 182 10.78 -18.36 12.22
CA LEU A 182 11.72 -19.27 12.86
C LEU A 182 11.30 -19.62 14.30
N LEU A 183 10.80 -18.64 15.06
CA LEU A 183 10.27 -18.88 16.42
C LEU A 183 9.06 -19.82 16.40
N ILE A 184 8.11 -19.61 15.50
CA ILE A 184 6.93 -20.48 15.35
C ILE A 184 7.36 -21.90 14.98
N HIS A 185 8.26 -22.03 14.01
CA HIS A 185 8.75 -23.34 13.56
C HIS A 185 9.53 -24.08 14.66
N TRP A 186 10.36 -23.38 15.41
CA TRP A 186 11.08 -23.94 16.56
C TRP A 186 10.12 -24.39 17.68
N PHE A 187 9.09 -23.59 17.96
CA PHE A 187 8.10 -23.90 18.99
C PHE A 187 7.27 -25.14 18.62
N GLN A 188 6.88 -25.28 17.36
CA GLN A 188 6.21 -26.48 16.84
C GLN A 188 7.12 -27.71 16.96
N LYS A 189 8.40 -27.60 16.55
CA LYS A 189 9.36 -28.71 16.63
C LYS A 189 9.65 -29.15 18.07
N ARG A 190 9.70 -28.21 19.02
CA ARG A 190 9.91 -28.52 20.44
C ARG A 190 8.68 -29.21 21.07
N ARG A 191 7.47 -28.89 20.61
CA ARG A 191 6.24 -29.58 21.03
C ARG A 191 6.19 -31.03 20.57
N MET A 192 6.66 -31.34 19.36
CA MET A 192 6.70 -32.72 18.85
C MET A 192 7.63 -33.62 19.69
N LYS A 193 8.85 -33.15 20.00
CA LYS A 193 9.82 -33.93 20.81
C LYS A 193 9.33 -34.23 22.24
N ALA A 194 8.51 -33.36 22.82
CA ALA A 194 7.96 -33.57 24.16
C ALA A 194 6.87 -34.66 24.19
N LYS A 195 6.21 -34.93 23.05
CA LYS A 195 5.20 -35.99 22.92
C LYS A 195 5.86 -37.38 22.84
N GLU A 196 6.89 -37.53 22.01
CA GLU A 196 7.65 -38.78 21.84
C GLU A 196 8.17 -39.32 23.19
N HIS A 197 8.78 -38.47 24.03
CA HIS A 197 9.34 -38.90 25.32
C HIS A 197 8.31 -39.36 26.36
N ARG A 198 7.03 -38.96 26.24
CA ARG A 198 5.98 -39.41 27.17
C ARG A 198 5.51 -40.81 26.84
N LEU A 199 5.43 -41.14 25.55
CA LEU A 199 4.96 -42.45 25.10
C LEU A 199 6.04 -43.53 25.23
N ASP A 200 7.30 -43.17 24.99
CA ASP A 200 8.47 -44.03 25.27
C ASP A 200 8.47 -44.58 26.71
N ARG A 201 7.98 -43.80 27.68
CA ARG A 201 7.88 -44.23 29.08
C ARG A 201 6.87 -45.37 29.25
N TYR A 202 5.73 -45.28 28.59
CA TYR A 202 4.68 -46.30 28.68
C TYR A 202 5.06 -47.58 27.93
N ILE A 203 5.75 -47.45 26.80
CA ILE A 203 6.31 -48.61 26.06
C ILE A 203 7.32 -49.35 26.93
N ARG A 204 8.22 -48.65 27.64
CA ARG A 204 9.17 -49.30 28.57
C ARG A 204 8.46 -50.05 29.70
N GLN A 205 7.40 -49.47 30.26
CA GLN A 205 6.61 -50.14 31.30
C GLN A 205 5.93 -51.43 30.78
N LEU A 206 5.46 -51.44 29.53
CA LEU A 206 4.92 -52.67 28.92
C LEU A 206 6.00 -53.74 28.72
N VAL A 207 7.22 -53.35 28.29
CA VAL A 207 8.33 -54.30 28.13
C VAL A 207 8.75 -54.90 29.48
N ASP A 208 8.69 -54.13 30.56
CA ASP A 208 8.97 -54.65 31.91
C ASP A 208 7.92 -55.68 32.33
N ILE A 209 6.63 -55.43 32.04
CA ILE A 209 5.55 -56.40 32.26
C ILE A 209 5.74 -57.65 31.39
N GLU A 210 6.14 -57.51 30.14
CA GLU A 210 6.47 -58.64 29.26
C GLU A 210 7.60 -59.50 29.84
N ASN A 211 8.67 -58.86 30.30
CA ASN A 211 9.81 -59.56 30.91
C ASN A 211 9.42 -60.28 32.21
N GLN A 212 8.49 -59.73 32.99
CA GLN A 212 7.94 -60.40 34.16
C GLN A 212 7.08 -61.61 33.77
N GLN A 213 6.25 -61.48 32.73
CA GLN A 213 5.44 -62.56 32.18
C GLN A 213 6.28 -63.71 31.58
N MET A 214 7.45 -63.39 31.01
CA MET A 214 8.37 -64.41 30.48
C MET A 214 9.05 -65.24 31.57
N LYS A 215 9.11 -64.76 32.82
CA LYS A 215 9.66 -65.52 33.95
C LYS A 215 8.65 -66.50 34.58
N LEU A 216 7.38 -66.39 34.20
CA LEU A 216 6.30 -67.26 34.64
C LEU A 216 5.99 -68.25 33.53
N ASP A 217 6.43 -69.50 33.69
CA ASP A 217 6.27 -70.54 32.66
C ASP A 217 4.82 -71.03 32.56
N GLY A 218 3.96 -70.74 33.55
CA GLY A 218 2.55 -71.13 33.56
C GLY A 218 2.31 -72.56 34.03
N ASN A 219 3.37 -73.30 34.32
CA ASN A 219 3.34 -74.71 34.75
C ASN A 219 3.43 -74.89 36.28
N LYS A 220 3.59 -73.82 37.07
CA LYS A 220 3.62 -73.91 38.55
C LYS A 220 2.29 -73.49 39.15
N ALA A 221 1.88 -74.17 40.22
CA ALA A 221 0.60 -73.91 40.92
C ALA A 221 0.46 -72.45 41.44
N GLU A 222 1.58 -71.78 41.67
CA GLU A 222 1.67 -70.41 42.21
C GLU A 222 1.62 -69.31 41.13
N ASP A 223 1.74 -69.67 39.85
CA ASP A 223 1.84 -68.70 38.74
C ASP A 223 0.49 -68.07 38.35
N GLY A 224 -0.63 -68.75 38.65
CA GLY A 224 -1.98 -68.32 38.27
C GLY A 224 -2.39 -66.94 38.85
N PRO A 225 -2.29 -66.72 40.17
CA PRO A 225 -2.57 -65.42 40.78
C PRO A 225 -1.66 -64.30 40.25
N ALA A 226 -0.38 -64.59 39.99
CA ALA A 226 0.56 -63.62 39.46
C ALA A 226 0.24 -63.21 38.01
N LEU A 227 -0.19 -64.16 37.17
CA LEU A 227 -0.64 -63.88 35.80
C LEU A 227 -1.93 -63.04 35.75
N LEU A 228 -2.84 -63.22 36.72
CA LEU A 228 -4.04 -62.39 36.85
C LEU A 228 -3.68 -60.94 37.22
N THR A 229 -2.79 -60.73 38.18
CA THR A 229 -2.31 -59.39 38.55
C THR A 229 -1.64 -58.67 37.38
N LEU A 230 -0.81 -59.38 36.60
CA LEU A 230 -0.17 -58.79 35.41
C LEU A 230 -1.18 -58.41 34.33
N LEU A 231 -2.27 -59.17 34.16
CA LEU A 231 -3.34 -58.83 33.22
C LEU A 231 -4.12 -57.57 33.64
N ASP A 232 -4.39 -57.45 34.94
CA ASP A 232 -5.02 -56.26 35.51
C ASP A 232 -4.12 -55.02 35.38
N ASP A 233 -2.80 -55.18 35.56
CA ASP A 233 -1.82 -54.11 35.37
C ASP A 233 -1.76 -53.62 33.92
N VAL A 234 -1.76 -54.53 32.93
CA VAL A 234 -1.83 -54.17 31.50
C VAL A 234 -3.14 -53.44 31.18
N THR A 235 -4.25 -53.90 31.75
CA THR A 235 -5.58 -53.31 31.51
C THR A 235 -5.67 -51.91 32.12
N SER A 236 -5.16 -51.73 33.34
CA SER A 236 -5.10 -50.45 34.04
C SER A 236 -4.21 -49.45 33.29
N LEU A 237 -3.02 -49.91 32.85
CA LEU A 237 -2.09 -49.09 32.08
C LEU A 237 -2.71 -48.61 30.77
N ARG A 238 -3.38 -49.50 30.03
CA ARG A 238 -4.11 -49.15 28.80
C ARG A 238 -5.19 -48.09 29.05
N GLN A 239 -6.02 -48.29 30.07
CA GLN A 239 -7.11 -47.35 30.38
C GLN A 239 -6.59 -45.98 30.82
N HIS A 240 -5.55 -45.95 31.64
CA HIS A 240 -4.94 -44.71 32.11
C HIS A 240 -4.31 -43.93 30.96
N THR A 241 -3.60 -44.62 30.05
CA THR A 241 -3.03 -44.02 28.84
C THR A 241 -4.14 -43.46 27.95
N LEU A 242 -5.16 -44.23 27.61
CA LEU A 242 -6.27 -43.78 26.73
C LEU A 242 -7.05 -42.57 27.29
N LYS A 243 -7.13 -42.39 28.61
CA LYS A 243 -7.76 -41.21 29.23
C LYS A 243 -6.90 -39.94 29.14
N GLN A 244 -5.58 -40.06 29.01
CA GLN A 244 -4.66 -38.93 28.99
C GLN A 244 -4.36 -38.38 27.59
N PHE A 245 -4.70 -39.12 26.53
CA PHE A 245 -4.52 -38.68 25.15
C PHE A 245 -5.85 -38.20 24.56
N SER A 246 -5.82 -37.10 23.81
CA SER A 246 -7.00 -36.63 23.06
C SER A 246 -7.28 -37.52 21.84
N ALA A 247 -8.54 -37.62 21.41
CA ALA A 247 -8.92 -38.46 20.25
C ALA A 247 -8.15 -38.14 18.96
N HIS A 248 -7.68 -36.89 18.82
CA HIS A 248 -6.85 -36.46 17.70
C HIS A 248 -5.40 -36.94 17.82
N GLU A 249 -4.82 -36.91 19.02
CA GLU A 249 -3.46 -37.38 19.28
C GLU A 249 -3.32 -38.90 19.19
N LEU A 250 -4.39 -39.64 19.53
CA LEU A 250 -4.45 -41.10 19.37
C LEU A 250 -4.42 -41.54 17.91
N ASN A 251 -4.87 -40.69 16.97
CA ASN A 251 -5.03 -41.05 15.56
C ASN A 251 -3.86 -40.57 14.67
N GLU A 252 -3.05 -39.60 15.13
CA GLU A 252 -1.92 -39.08 14.35
C GLU A 252 -0.57 -39.70 14.74
N ASP A 253 -0.43 -40.28 15.93
CA ASP A 253 0.85 -40.76 16.44
C ASP A 253 1.03 -42.27 16.25
N ARG A 254 1.88 -42.65 15.28
CA ARG A 254 2.27 -44.04 14.98
C ARG A 254 2.75 -44.80 16.21
N ALA A 255 3.37 -44.13 17.19
CA ALA A 255 3.86 -44.80 18.38
C ALA A 255 2.70 -45.21 19.32
N THR A 256 1.53 -44.56 19.22
CA THR A 256 0.33 -44.96 19.97
C THR A 256 -0.23 -46.27 19.43
N ASP A 257 -0.22 -46.46 18.12
CA ASP A 257 -0.64 -47.72 17.49
C ASP A 257 0.23 -48.89 17.96
N VAL A 258 1.56 -48.70 17.97
CA VAL A 258 2.52 -49.70 18.48
C VAL A 258 2.26 -50.03 19.94
N PHE A 259 1.99 -49.03 20.78
CA PHE A 259 1.66 -49.25 22.20
C PHE A 259 0.38 -50.08 22.38
N LEU A 260 -0.68 -49.78 21.61
CA LEU A 260 -1.94 -50.52 21.68
C LEU A 260 -1.78 -51.96 21.19
N GLU A 261 -1.04 -52.17 20.10
CA GLU A 261 -0.73 -53.49 19.56
C GLU A 261 0.04 -54.34 20.59
N MET A 262 1.02 -53.75 21.28
CA MET A 262 1.74 -54.42 22.37
C MET A 262 0.84 -54.78 23.55
N CYS A 263 -0.07 -53.88 23.96
CA CYS A 263 -1.05 -54.18 25.02
C CYS A 263 -1.93 -55.39 24.65
N HIS A 264 -2.39 -55.43 23.40
CA HIS A 264 -3.20 -56.53 22.88
C HIS A 264 -2.41 -57.85 22.86
N ALA A 265 -1.22 -57.85 22.28
CA ALA A 265 -0.36 -59.03 22.21
C ALA A 265 -0.02 -59.59 23.61
N LEU A 266 0.29 -58.71 24.57
CA LEU A 266 0.59 -59.12 25.94
C LEU A 266 -0.63 -59.68 26.67
N SER A 267 -1.80 -59.04 26.51
CA SER A 267 -3.06 -59.53 27.09
C SER A 267 -3.41 -60.92 26.55
N ASP A 268 -3.28 -61.13 25.25
CA ASP A 268 -3.56 -62.42 24.60
C ASP A 268 -2.58 -63.50 25.06
N LYS A 269 -1.29 -63.17 25.17
CA LYS A 269 -0.24 -64.08 25.64
C LYS A 269 -0.44 -64.47 27.12
N ILE A 270 -0.82 -63.52 27.98
CA ILE A 270 -1.15 -63.78 29.39
C ILE A 270 -2.40 -64.67 29.48
N ASN A 271 -3.46 -64.33 28.74
CA ASN A 271 -4.70 -65.10 28.70
C ASN A 271 -4.49 -66.54 28.22
N ALA A 272 -3.66 -66.75 27.19
CA ALA A 272 -3.33 -68.10 26.70
C ALA A 272 -2.63 -68.95 27.77
N LYS A 273 -1.67 -68.37 28.51
CA LYS A 273 -1.02 -69.07 29.65
C LYS A 273 -2.00 -69.34 30.79
N LEU A 274 -2.89 -68.41 31.08
CA LEU A 274 -3.94 -68.55 32.10
C LEU A 274 -4.94 -69.67 31.75
N LEU A 275 -5.30 -69.80 30.47
CA LEU A 275 -6.14 -70.89 29.95
C LEU A 275 -5.42 -72.24 30.04
N GLY A 276 -4.14 -72.31 29.65
CA GLY A 276 -3.31 -73.50 29.83
C GLY A 276 -3.26 -73.95 31.29
N TRP A 277 -2.93 -73.04 32.20
CA TRP A 277 -2.91 -73.29 33.64
C TRP A 277 -4.26 -73.79 34.19
N LYS A 278 -5.39 -73.22 33.74
CA LYS A 278 -6.73 -73.68 34.16
C LYS A 278 -7.04 -75.09 33.65
N ILE A 279 -6.65 -75.42 32.44
CA ILE A 279 -6.88 -76.73 31.81
C ILE A 279 -6.04 -77.81 32.51
N ASP A 280 -4.76 -77.56 32.78
CA ASP A 280 -3.90 -78.51 33.48
C ASP A 280 -4.44 -78.85 34.87
N ARG A 281 -4.96 -77.86 35.59
CA ARG A 281 -5.54 -78.03 36.92
C ARG A 281 -6.91 -78.74 36.91
N LEU A 282 -7.68 -78.60 35.83
CA LEU A 282 -8.90 -79.39 35.60
C LEU A 282 -8.55 -80.85 35.25
N GLY A 283 -7.46 -81.07 34.52
CA GLY A 283 -6.92 -82.40 34.20
C GLY A 283 -6.42 -83.15 35.43
N GLU A 284 -5.74 -82.48 36.36
CA GLU A 284 -5.34 -83.06 37.65
C GLU A 284 -6.55 -83.44 38.51
N LYS A 285 -7.58 -82.59 38.59
CA LYS A 285 -8.81 -82.88 39.34
C LYS A 285 -9.62 -84.08 38.81
N MET A 286 -9.60 -84.33 37.50
CA MET A 286 -10.27 -85.51 36.92
C MET A 286 -9.46 -86.80 37.04
N LYS A 287 -8.22 -86.73 37.54
CA LYS A 287 -7.34 -87.89 37.76
C LYS A 287 -7.40 -88.41 39.19
N ASP A 288 -7.94 -87.59 40.10
CA ASP A 288 -8.13 -87.86 41.54
C ASP A 288 -9.59 -88.24 41.91
N ASP A 289 -10.49 -88.34 40.92
CA ASP A 289 -11.85 -88.95 41.01
C ASP A 289 -11.87 -90.31 40.28
#